data_AF-A0A5B8JB09-F1
#
_entry.id   AF-A0A5B8JB09-F1
#
_cell.length_a   1.000
_cell.length_b   1.000
_cell.length_c   1.000
_cell.angle_alpha   90.00
_cell.angle_beta   90.00
_cell.angle_gamma   90.00
#
_symmetry.space_group_name_H-M   'P 1'
#
loop_
_entity.id
_entity.type
_entity.pdbx_description
1 polymer ?
#
loop_
_entity_poly.entity_id
_entity_poly.type
_entity_poly.pdbx_seq_one_letter_code
_entity_poly.pdbx_strand_id
1 'polypeptide(L)'
;MADVDQEMLEHAHRDTRISAAIAIDPEYADVFLAPSLKNHTTDIRVIRLGDPDYPQFAHIGLPEMVIETATGYDAFPRCTPKGENILAEDGGDASLCDGDAAERARIHDEIAERISAAIGW
;
A
#
# COMPACT_ATOMS: atom_id res chain seq x y z
N MET A 1 -18.81 8.05 21.27
CA MET A 1 -18.16 8.69 20.11
C MET A 1 -16.76 9.06 20.56
N ALA A 2 -15.74 8.59 19.86
CA ALA A 2 -14.38 9.06 20.10
C ALA A 2 -14.28 10.51 19.64
N ASP A 3 -13.65 11.36 20.45
CA ASP A 3 -13.31 12.73 20.07
C ASP A 3 -12.11 12.67 19.12
N VAL A 4 -12.21 13.34 17.97
CA VAL A 4 -11.17 13.32 16.95
C VAL A 4 -10.32 14.57 17.13
N ASP A 5 -9.02 14.37 17.38
CA ASP A 5 -8.07 15.47 17.50
C ASP A 5 -7.82 16.10 16.12
N GLN A 6 -8.53 17.20 15.87
CA GLN A 6 -8.50 17.90 14.59
C GLN A 6 -7.14 18.57 14.34
N GLU A 7 -6.45 19.03 15.38
CA GLU A 7 -5.15 19.67 15.26
C GLU A 7 -4.09 18.64 14.80
N MET A 8 -4.17 17.42 15.34
CA MET A 8 -3.32 16.32 14.88
C MET A 8 -3.63 15.88 13.44
N LEU A 9 -4.89 15.89 13.02
CA LEU A 9 -5.27 15.55 11.63
C LEU A 9 -4.76 16.57 10.60
N GLU A 10 -4.76 17.85 10.96
CA GLU A 10 -4.33 18.93 10.06
C GLU A 10 -2.81 19.15 10.07
N HIS A 11 -2.08 18.46 10.96
CA HIS A 11 -0.64 18.59 11.10
C HIS A 11 0.12 18.10 9.84
N ALA A 12 1.06 18.90 9.36
CA ALA A 12 1.88 18.54 8.20
C ALA A 12 2.99 17.54 8.59
N HIS A 13 2.83 16.28 8.22
CA HIS A 13 3.82 15.21 8.45
C HIS A 13 4.99 15.19 7.44
N ARG A 14 5.38 16.35 6.90
CA ARG A 14 6.47 16.42 5.92
C ARG A 14 7.83 16.33 6.62
N ASP A 15 8.64 15.36 6.21
CA ASP A 15 10.02 15.19 6.67
C ASP A 15 10.99 15.37 5.51
N THR A 16 11.78 16.45 5.54
CA THR A 16 12.73 16.79 4.46
C THR A 16 13.92 15.85 4.37
N ARG A 17 14.11 14.96 5.36
CA ARG A 17 15.14 13.92 5.32
C ARG A 17 14.73 12.73 4.44
N ILE A 18 13.44 12.60 4.11
CA ILE A 18 12.91 11.52 3.26
C ILE A 18 13.03 11.95 1.80
N SER A 19 14.05 11.42 1.11
CA SER A 19 14.32 11.72 -0.29
C SER A 19 13.54 10.86 -1.27
N ALA A 20 13.06 9.68 -0.85
CA ALA A 20 12.28 8.77 -1.67
C ALA A 20 11.24 8.02 -0.84
N ALA A 21 10.12 7.65 -1.47
CA ALA A 21 9.08 6.81 -0.91
C ALA A 21 8.52 5.87 -1.98
N ILE A 22 8.28 4.61 -1.61
CA ILE A 22 7.57 3.66 -2.45
C ILE A 22 6.29 3.29 -1.71
N ALA A 23 5.15 3.70 -2.26
CA ALA A 23 3.84 3.31 -1.77
C ALA A 23 3.43 1.98 -2.41
N ILE A 24 2.99 1.02 -1.60
CA ILE A 24 2.52 -0.29 -2.07
C ILE A 24 1.03 -0.31 -1.85
N ASP A 25 0.27 -0.45 -2.93
CA ASP A 25 -1.20 -0.52 -2.97
C ASP A 25 -1.90 0.39 -1.94
N PRO A 26 -1.67 1.72 -2.01
CA PRO A 26 -2.15 2.61 -0.96
C PRO A 26 -3.69 2.64 -0.93
N GLU A 27 -4.28 2.14 0.15
CA GLU A 27 -5.73 2.00 0.33
C GLU A 27 -6.50 3.31 0.05
N TYR A 28 -5.96 4.44 0.52
CA TYR A 28 -6.56 5.77 0.35
C TYR A 28 -6.00 6.53 -0.86
N ALA A 29 -5.60 5.82 -1.92
CA ALA A 29 -5.05 6.48 -3.12
C ALA A 29 -5.97 7.59 -3.65
N ASP A 30 -7.27 7.34 -3.64
CA ASP A 30 -8.33 8.19 -4.22
C ASP A 30 -8.60 9.47 -3.42
N VAL A 31 -8.21 9.53 -2.14
CA VAL A 31 -8.40 10.73 -1.31
C VAL A 31 -7.35 11.80 -1.61
N PHE A 32 -6.26 11.45 -2.30
CA PHE A 32 -5.22 12.41 -2.65
C PHE A 32 -5.65 13.33 -3.79
N LEU A 33 -5.50 14.64 -3.56
CA LEU A 33 -5.68 15.63 -4.61
C LEU A 33 -4.45 15.64 -5.54
N ALA A 34 -4.67 15.62 -6.86
CA ALA A 34 -3.56 15.70 -7.83
C ALA A 34 -2.56 16.87 -7.56
N PRO A 35 -3.00 18.09 -7.17
CA PRO A 35 -2.08 19.16 -6.78
C PRO A 35 -1.21 18.84 -5.55
N SER A 36 -1.72 18.11 -4.55
CA SER A 36 -0.92 17.75 -3.37
C SER A 36 0.18 16.76 -3.71
N LEU A 37 -0.08 15.87 -4.67
CA LEU A 37 0.89 14.92 -5.20
C LEU A 37 1.91 15.55 -6.18
N LYS A 38 1.69 16.77 -6.69
CA LYS A 38 2.73 17.48 -7.47
C LYS A 38 3.65 18.33 -6.61
N ASN A 39 3.20 18.72 -5.41
CA ASN A 39 3.88 19.67 -4.54
C ASN A 39 4.70 18.96 -3.44
N HIS A 40 5.60 18.06 -3.85
CA HIS A 40 6.55 17.37 -2.97
C HIS A 40 7.95 17.33 -3.60
N THR A 41 8.98 17.21 -2.76
CA THR A 41 10.39 17.07 -3.18
C THR A 41 10.89 15.64 -3.14
N THR A 42 10.12 14.72 -2.54
CA THR A 42 10.44 13.29 -2.42
C THR A 42 10.25 12.58 -3.75
N ASP A 43 11.13 11.66 -4.15
CA ASP A 43 10.87 10.76 -5.28
C ASP A 43 9.82 9.71 -4.86
N ILE A 44 8.57 9.89 -5.28
CA ILE A 44 7.46 8.99 -4.93
C ILE A 44 7.20 8.05 -6.10
N ARG A 45 7.11 6.74 -5.80
CA ARG A 45 6.72 5.70 -6.75
C ARG A 45 5.63 4.82 -6.15
N VAL A 46 4.86 4.16 -7.01
CA VAL A 46 3.76 3.29 -6.58
C VAL A 46 3.94 1.88 -7.14
N ILE A 47 3.73 0.88 -6.30
CA ILE A 47 3.53 -0.52 -6.69
C ILE A 47 2.05 -0.82 -6.52
N ARG A 48 1.34 -1.10 -7.62
CA ARG A 48 -0.06 -1.56 -7.61
C ARG A 48 -0.10 -3.09 -7.52
N LEU A 49 -1.02 -3.62 -6.72
CA LEU A 49 -1.24 -5.07 -6.61
C LEU A 49 -2.56 -5.44 -7.31
N GLY A 50 -2.45 -6.18 -8.40
CA GLY A 50 -3.57 -6.48 -9.28
C GLY A 50 -3.87 -5.30 -10.22
N ASP A 51 -5.16 -5.07 -10.51
CA ASP A 51 -5.61 -3.99 -11.39
C ASP A 51 -6.52 -2.94 -10.69
N PRO A 52 -6.10 -2.35 -9.56
CA PRO A 52 -6.76 -1.17 -9.04
C PRO A 52 -6.41 0.03 -9.94
N ASP A 53 -7.43 0.71 -10.46
CA ASP A 53 -7.27 1.95 -11.24
C ASP A 53 -7.18 3.15 -10.29
N TYR A 54 -6.10 3.94 -10.41
CA TYR A 54 -5.87 5.17 -9.65
C TYR A 54 -5.69 6.36 -10.61
N PRO A 55 -6.78 6.94 -11.12
CA PRO A 55 -6.73 7.97 -12.17
C PRO A 55 -5.86 9.18 -11.83
N GLN A 56 -5.77 9.53 -10.54
CA GLN A 56 -4.96 10.61 -10.01
C GLN A 56 -3.46 10.39 -10.17
N PHE A 57 -2.97 9.14 -10.11
CA PHE A 57 -1.54 8.82 -10.33
C PHE A 57 -1.18 8.99 -11.80
N ALA A 58 -2.01 8.48 -12.70
CA ALA A 58 -1.87 8.67 -14.14
C ALA A 58 -1.95 10.15 -14.53
N HIS A 59 -2.88 10.91 -13.94
CA HIS A 59 -3.07 12.33 -14.25
C HIS A 59 -1.84 13.19 -13.92
N ILE A 60 -1.09 12.83 -12.88
CA ILE A 60 0.12 13.56 -12.49
C ILE A 60 1.40 12.98 -13.08
N GLY A 61 1.34 11.78 -13.69
CA GLY A 61 2.49 11.08 -14.22
C GLY A 61 3.39 10.47 -13.14
N LEU A 62 2.80 9.98 -12.04
CA LEU A 62 3.56 9.31 -10.98
C LEU A 62 4.14 8.00 -11.52
N PRO A 63 5.40 7.64 -11.24
CA PRO A 63 5.95 6.36 -11.66
C PRO A 63 5.23 5.19 -10.99
N GLU A 64 4.71 4.27 -11.80
CA GLU A 64 3.93 3.12 -11.37
C GLU A 64 4.55 1.80 -11.86
N MET A 65 4.47 0.77 -11.02
CA MET A 65 4.73 -0.63 -11.35
C MET A 65 3.51 -1.45 -10.94
N VAL A 66 3.26 -2.56 -11.64
CA VAL A 66 2.11 -3.42 -11.37
C VAL A 66 2.56 -4.85 -11.12
N ILE A 67 1.93 -5.52 -10.14
CA ILE A 67 2.01 -6.96 -9.91
C ILE A 67 0.65 -7.55 -10.26
N GLU A 68 0.41 -7.88 -11.53
CA GLU A 68 -0.92 -8.26 -12.04
C GLU A 68 -1.51 -9.49 -11.32
N THR A 69 -0.65 -10.39 -10.83
CA THR A 69 -1.08 -11.63 -10.16
C THR A 69 -1.41 -11.44 -8.68
N ALA A 70 -1.13 -10.27 -8.11
CA ALA A 70 -1.35 -9.99 -6.69
C ALA A 70 -2.72 -9.40 -6.42
N THR A 71 -3.14 -9.50 -5.17
CA THR A 71 -4.27 -8.76 -4.59
C THR A 71 -3.74 -7.84 -3.48
N GLY A 72 -4.52 -6.84 -3.07
CA GLY A 72 -4.14 -5.98 -1.94
C GLY A 72 -3.85 -6.75 -0.64
N TYR A 73 -4.49 -7.92 -0.45
CA TYR A 73 -4.25 -8.77 0.71
C TYR A 73 -2.88 -9.44 0.70
N ASP A 74 -2.24 -9.58 -0.46
CA ASP A 74 -0.90 -10.16 -0.58
C ASP A 74 0.20 -9.20 -0.11
N ALA A 75 -0.12 -7.94 0.20
CA ALA A 75 0.80 -7.04 0.91
C ALA A 75 0.95 -7.38 2.40
N PHE A 76 0.02 -8.17 2.96
CA PHE A 76 -0.03 -8.46 4.38
C PHE A 76 0.70 -9.77 4.72
N PRO A 77 1.32 -9.86 5.91
CA PRO A 77 1.92 -11.11 6.37
C PRO A 77 0.89 -12.24 6.44
N ARG A 78 1.37 -13.48 6.37
CA ARG A 78 0.52 -14.66 6.55
C ARG A 78 -0.18 -14.60 7.91
N CYS A 79 -1.45 -15.01 7.92
CA CYS A 79 -2.17 -15.17 9.17
C CYS A 79 -1.43 -16.13 10.11
N THR A 80 -1.44 -15.81 11.40
CA THR A 80 -1.00 -16.75 12.42
C THR A 80 -2.02 -17.90 12.53
N PRO A 81 -1.69 -19.04 13.19
CA PRO A 81 -2.66 -20.12 13.38
C PRO A 81 -3.96 -19.72 14.09
N LYS A 82 -3.99 -18.57 14.76
CA LYS A 82 -5.20 -18.02 15.41
C LYS A 82 -5.93 -16.99 14.56
N GLY A 83 -5.33 -16.51 13.47
CA GLY A 83 -5.82 -15.38 12.68
C GLY A 83 -7.23 -15.61 12.13
N GLU A 84 -7.47 -16.79 11.56
CA GLU A 84 -8.79 -17.16 11.01
C GLU A 84 -9.89 -17.12 12.08
N ASN A 85 -9.64 -17.69 13.26
CA ASN A 85 -10.61 -17.69 14.36
C ASN A 85 -10.88 -16.28 14.87
N ILE A 86 -9.84 -15.47 15.07
CA ILE A 86 -9.99 -14.07 15.52
C ILE A 86 -10.81 -13.29 14.51
N LEU A 87 -10.50 -13.45 13.21
CA LEU A 87 -11.18 -12.73 12.14
C LEU A 87 -12.66 -13.12 12.08
N ALA A 88 -12.99 -14.40 12.23
CA ALA A 88 -14.37 -14.87 12.29
C ALA A 88 -15.12 -14.38 13.54
N GLU A 89 -14.47 -14.34 14.71
CA GLU A 89 -15.05 -13.81 15.95
C GLU A 89 -15.38 -12.31 15.85
N ASP A 90 -14.55 -11.55 15.15
CA ASP A 90 -14.75 -10.11 14.88
C ASP A 90 -15.74 -9.84 13.73
N GLY A 91 -16.29 -10.88 13.11
CA GLY A 91 -17.23 -10.77 11.97
C GLY A 91 -16.57 -10.44 10.63
N GLY A 92 -15.25 -10.61 10.53
CA GLY A 92 -14.48 -10.50 9.30
C GLY A 92 -14.55 -11.75 8.42
N ASP A 93 -13.96 -11.65 7.23
CA ASP A 93 -13.94 -12.74 6.24
C ASP A 93 -12.72 -13.65 6.44
N ALA A 94 -12.95 -14.85 6.99
CA ALA A 94 -11.93 -15.87 7.22
C ALA A 94 -11.13 -16.25 5.96
N SER A 95 -11.69 -16.08 4.76
CA SER A 95 -11.01 -16.40 3.49
C SER A 95 -9.78 -15.53 3.23
N LEU A 96 -9.66 -14.38 3.90
CA LEU A 96 -8.44 -13.55 3.87
C LEU A 96 -7.21 -14.29 4.40
N CYS A 97 -7.43 -15.32 5.23
CA CYS A 97 -6.39 -16.19 5.76
C CYS A 97 -6.20 -17.50 4.98
N ASP A 98 -7.07 -17.82 4.02
CA ASP A 98 -7.06 -19.07 3.24
C ASP A 98 -6.18 -19.00 1.96
N GLY A 99 -5.33 -17.98 1.87
CA GLY A 99 -4.43 -17.81 0.73
C GLY A 99 -3.29 -18.84 0.70
N ASP A 100 -2.87 -19.26 -0.49
CA ASP A 100 -1.70 -20.11 -0.66
C ASP A 100 -0.44 -19.43 -0.11
N ALA A 101 0.14 -20.02 0.92
CA ALA A 101 1.32 -19.51 1.60
C ALA A 101 2.56 -19.44 0.68
N ALA A 102 2.65 -20.32 -0.33
CA ALA A 102 3.74 -20.29 -1.31
C ALA A 102 3.54 -19.13 -2.29
N GLU A 103 2.33 -18.93 -2.77
CA GLU A 103 2.00 -17.83 -3.68
C GLU A 103 2.21 -16.46 -3.02
N ARG A 104 1.77 -16.30 -1.77
CA ARG A 104 2.01 -15.05 -1.02
C ARG A 104 3.49 -14.78 -0.79
N ALA A 105 4.28 -15.83 -0.52
CA ALA A 105 5.72 -15.67 -0.39
C ALA A 105 6.36 -15.24 -1.72
N ARG A 106 5.92 -15.83 -2.84
CA ARG A 106 6.35 -15.43 -4.19
C ARG A 106 6.03 -13.97 -4.49
N ILE A 107 4.83 -13.50 -4.12
CA ILE A 107 4.43 -12.09 -4.30
C ILE A 107 5.28 -11.17 -3.42
N HIS A 108 5.57 -11.54 -2.17
CA HIS A 108 6.47 -10.77 -1.31
C HIS A 108 7.88 -10.64 -1.92
N ASP A 109 8.41 -11.72 -2.50
CA ASP A 109 9.70 -11.67 -3.21
C ASP A 109 9.62 -10.72 -4.41
N GLU A 110 8.54 -10.79 -5.20
CA GLU A 110 8.31 -9.89 -6.35
C GLU A 110 8.17 -8.40 -5.95
N ILE A 111 7.58 -8.13 -4.79
CA ILE A 111 7.51 -6.78 -4.20
C ILE A 111 8.92 -6.32 -3.81
N ALA A 112 9.69 -7.16 -3.13
CA ALA A 112 11.04 -6.85 -2.68
C ALA A 112 12.01 -6.59 -3.86
N GLU A 113 11.88 -7.35 -4.94
CA GLU A 113 12.63 -7.14 -6.18
C GLU A 113 12.32 -5.79 -6.81
N ARG A 114 11.04 -5.41 -6.92
CA ARG A 114 10.62 -4.10 -7.44
C ARG A 114 11.11 -2.93 -6.58
N ILE A 115 11.06 -3.08 -5.26
CA ILE A 115 11.60 -2.08 -4.33
C ILE A 115 13.10 -1.91 -4.55
N SER A 116 13.86 -3.01 -4.56
CA SER A 116 15.31 -2.99 -4.76
C SER A 116 15.70 -2.34 -6.09
N ALA A 117 15.03 -2.73 -7.17
CA ALA A 117 15.24 -2.14 -8.49
C ALA A 117 14.91 -0.63 -8.51
N ALA A 118 13.88 -0.20 -7.78
CA ALA A 118 13.48 1.20 -7.72
C ALA A 118 14.48 2.08 -6.96
N ILE A 119 15.06 1.57 -5.87
CA ILE A 119 16.03 2.31 -5.03
C ILE A 119 17.50 2.11 -5.45
N GLY A 120 17.77 1.19 -6.37
CA GLY A 120 19.11 0.95 -6.93
C GLY A 120 20.04 0.13 -6.04
N TRP A 121 19.50 -0.87 -5.33
CA TRP A 121 20.26 -1.84 -4.52
C TRP A 121 20.52 -3.14 -5.29
#